data_AF-A0A9E1Y3W5-F1
#
_entry.id   AF-A0A9E1Y3W5-F1
#
_cell.length_a   1.000
_cell.length_b   1.000
_cell.length_c   1.000
_cell.angle_alpha   90.00
_cell.angle_beta   90.00
_cell.angle_gamma   90.00
#
_symmetry.space_group_name_H-M   'P 1'
#
loop_
_entity.id
_entity.type
_entity.pdbx_description
1 polymer ?
#
loop_
_entity_poly.entity_id
_entity_poly.type
_entity_poly.pdbx_seq_one_letter_code
_entity_poly.pdbx_strand_id
1 'polypeptide(L)'
;MNLTEWSWLFLALYIALMVGIGFYAQRKIKHADDFATARGAYGPFFLALAFAASTASGATFLGSPALSYEWGLAANWGNFLYPIGVYVGILISMRLIAT
;
A
#
# COMPACT_ATOMS: atom_id res chain seq x y z
N MET A 1 -2.15 9.42 -31.08
CA MET A 1 -2.16 8.23 -30.22
C MET A 1 -3.53 8.09 -29.58
N ASN A 2 -4.10 6.89 -29.60
CA ASN A 2 -5.42 6.61 -29.02
C ASN A 2 -5.35 6.32 -27.50
N LEU A 3 -6.50 6.17 -26.85
CA LEU A 3 -6.57 5.89 -25.40
C LEU A 3 -5.80 4.62 -25.01
N THR A 4 -5.98 3.54 -25.77
CA THR A 4 -5.35 2.24 -25.50
C THR A 4 -3.83 2.32 -25.58
N GLU A 5 -3.31 3.02 -26.58
CA GLU A 5 -1.87 3.28 -26.75
C GLU A 5 -1.31 4.05 -25.54
N TRP A 6 -2.02 5.08 -25.07
CA TRP A 6 -1.65 5.80 -23.86
C TRP A 6 -1.68 4.92 -22.61
N SER A 7 -2.70 4.07 -22.44
CA SER A 7 -2.81 3.15 -21.30
C SER A 7 -1.63 2.18 -21.24
N TRP A 8 -1.25 1.58 -22.36
CA TRP A 8 -0.10 0.68 -22.43
C TRP A 8 1.22 1.41 -22.15
N LEU A 9 1.38 2.62 -22.67
CA LEU A 9 2.57 3.43 -22.42
C LEU A 9 2.73 3.72 -20.92
N PHE A 10 1.66 4.19 -20.25
CA PHE A 10 1.71 4.48 -18.82
C PHE A 10 1.92 3.22 -17.97
N LEU A 11 1.32 2.09 -18.35
CA LEU A 11 1.53 0.82 -17.67
C LEU A 11 3.00 0.37 -17.77
N ALA A 12 3.57 0.38 -18.98
CA ALA A 12 4.96 0.01 -19.20
C ALA A 12 5.91 0.93 -18.42
N LEU A 13 5.65 2.25 -18.43
CA LEU A 13 6.42 3.22 -17.67
C LEU A 13 6.35 2.96 -16.17
N TYR A 14 5.16 2.71 -15.63
CA TYR A 14 4.95 2.39 -14.22
C TYR A 14 5.75 1.14 -13.81
N ILE A 15 5.65 0.05 -14.59
CA ILE A 15 6.39 -1.19 -14.31
C ILE A 15 7.90 -0.93 -14.35
N ALA A 16 8.39 -0.23 -15.38
CA ALA A 16 9.81 0.09 -15.52
C ALA A 16 10.33 0.92 -14.34
N LEU A 17 9.55 1.89 -13.87
CA LEU A 17 9.89 2.69 -12.69
C LEU A 17 9.94 1.84 -11.41
N MET A 18 8.93 0.99 -11.18
CA MET A 18 8.90 0.11 -9.99
C MET A 18 10.09 -0.86 -9.97
N VAL A 19 10.39 -1.49 -11.11
CA VAL A 19 11.56 -2.36 -11.27
C VAL A 19 12.85 -1.58 -11.07
N GLY A 20 12.96 -0.38 -11.64
CA GLY A 20 14.11 0.51 -11.47
C GLY A 20 14.36 0.90 -10.01
N ILE A 21 13.30 1.24 -9.27
CA ILE A 21 13.38 1.50 -7.82
C ILE A 21 13.86 0.25 -7.08
N GLY A 22 13.37 -0.94 -7.43
CA GLY A 22 13.82 -2.21 -6.85
C GLY A 22 15.32 -2.46 -7.10
N PHE A 23 15.80 -2.23 -8.32
CA PHE A 23 17.23 -2.34 -8.66
C PHE A 23 18.11 -1.29 -7.97
N TYR A 24 17.57 -0.10 -7.73
CA TYR A 24 18.27 0.92 -6.96
C TYR A 24 18.35 0.55 -5.48
N ALA A 25 17.21 0.17 -4.89
CA ALA A 25 17.09 -0.15 -3.47
C ALA A 25 17.91 -1.39 -3.08
N GLN A 26 17.96 -2.43 -3.92
CA GLN A 26 18.76 -3.62 -3.61
C GLN A 26 20.25 -3.31 -3.39
N ARG A 27 20.80 -2.27 -4.04
CA ARG A 27 22.21 -1.88 -3.88
C ARG A 27 22.51 -1.32 -2.49
N LYS A 28 21.47 -0.85 -1.78
CA LYS A 28 21.54 -0.29 -0.43
C LYS A 28 21.45 -1.36 0.66
N ILE A 29 20.94 -2.55 0.35
CA ILE A 29 20.82 -3.66 1.31
C ILE A 29 22.20 -4.33 1.43
N LYS A 30 22.77 -4.34 2.64
CA LYS A 30 24.04 -5.04 2.94
C LYS A 30 23.83 -6.20 3.91
N HIS A 31 22.82 -6.10 4.75
CA HIS A 31 22.50 -7.07 5.78
C HIS A 31 20.99 -7.36 5.81
N ALA A 32 20.60 -8.46 6.48
CA ALA A 32 19.20 -8.88 6.54
C ALA A 32 18.29 -7.86 7.27
N ASP A 33 18.83 -7.14 8.25
CA ASP A 33 18.12 -6.10 8.98
C ASP A 33 17.89 -4.82 8.15
N ASP A 34 18.77 -4.50 7.20
CA ASP A 34 18.54 -3.44 6.21
C ASP A 34 17.28 -3.74 5.36
N PHE A 35 17.02 -5.01 5.08
CA PHE A 35 15.84 -5.44 4.33
C PHE A 35 14.59 -5.51 5.21
N ALA A 36 14.70 -6.07 6.41
CA ALA A 36 13.55 -6.35 7.27
C ALA A 36 12.97 -5.11 7.96
N THR A 37 13.83 -4.22 8.46
CA THR A 37 13.40 -3.05 9.25
C THR A 37 13.99 -1.74 8.75
N ALA A 38 14.85 -1.79 7.72
CA ALA A 38 15.70 -0.69 7.32
C ALA A 38 16.43 -0.05 8.51
N ARG A 39 16.70 -0.84 9.56
CA ARG A 39 17.31 -0.39 10.84
C ARG A 39 16.60 0.80 11.49
N GLY A 40 15.29 0.95 11.26
CA GLY A 40 14.53 2.08 11.76
C GLY A 40 14.86 3.42 11.08
N ALA A 41 15.49 3.40 9.90
CA ALA A 41 15.91 4.63 9.20
C ALA A 41 14.75 5.45 8.62
N TYR A 42 13.57 4.86 8.42
CA TYR A 42 12.42 5.57 7.86
C TYR A 42 11.69 6.39 8.94
N GLY A 43 11.54 7.69 8.68
CA GLY A 43 10.74 8.57 9.54
C GLY A 43 9.23 8.27 9.48
N PRO A 44 8.46 8.80 10.44
CA PRO A 44 7.04 8.46 10.61
C PRO A 44 6.18 8.77 9.39
N PHE A 45 6.53 9.80 8.62
CA PHE A 45 5.80 10.18 7.41
C PHE A 45 5.89 9.12 6.30
N PHE A 46 7.09 8.66 5.96
CA PHE A 46 7.28 7.63 4.93
C PHE A 46 6.68 6.30 5.36
N LEU A 47 6.76 5.96 6.64
CA LEU A 47 6.10 4.78 7.20
C LEU A 47 4.58 4.88 7.09
N ALA A 48 3.98 6.03 7.38
CA ALA A 48 2.53 6.23 7.24
C ALA A 48 2.07 6.05 5.78
N LEU A 49 2.82 6.58 4.82
CA LEU A 49 2.53 6.40 3.39
C LEU A 49 2.68 4.93 2.96
N ALA A 50 3.77 4.27 3.34
CA ALA A 50 3.99 2.86 3.03
C ALA A 50 2.89 1.97 3.62
N PHE A 51 2.45 2.30 4.83
CA PHE A 51 1.37 1.59 5.50
C PHE A 51 0.02 1.81 4.81
N ALA A 52 -0.33 3.05 4.47
CA ALA A 52 -1.54 3.37 3.72
C ALA A 52 -1.55 2.70 2.33
N ALA A 53 -0.39 2.63 1.66
CA ALA A 53 -0.26 1.91 0.40
C ALA A 53 -0.41 0.39 0.58
N SER A 54 0.09 -0.17 1.69
CA SER A 54 0.01 -1.61 1.98
C SER A 54 -1.42 -2.08 2.29
N THR A 55 -2.26 -1.20 2.82
CA THR A 55 -3.67 -1.53 3.09
C THR A 55 -4.56 -1.42 1.85
N ALA A 56 -4.12 -0.68 0.82
CA ALA A 56 -4.80 -0.57 -0.45
C ALA A 56 -4.61 -1.86 -1.28
N SER A 57 -5.70 -2.44 -1.76
CA SER A 57 -5.70 -3.69 -2.51
C SER A 57 -6.75 -3.70 -3.62
N GLY A 58 -6.85 -4.80 -4.37
CA GLY A 58 -7.92 -5.01 -5.35
C GLY A 58 -9.33 -4.90 -4.75
N ALA A 59 -9.50 -5.30 -3.48
CA ALA A 59 -10.77 -5.12 -2.77
C ALA A 59 -11.12 -3.62 -2.61
N THR A 60 -10.13 -2.77 -2.37
CA THR A 60 -10.33 -1.32 -2.26
C THR A 60 -10.68 -0.68 -3.59
N PHE A 61 -9.96 -1.04 -4.67
CA PHE A 61 -10.12 -0.36 -5.96
C PHE A 61 -11.25 -0.93 -6.84
N LEU A 62 -11.62 -2.20 -6.67
CA LEU A 62 -12.70 -2.83 -7.44
C LEU A 62 -13.90 -3.17 -6.56
N GLY A 63 -13.66 -3.72 -5.36
CA GLY A 63 -14.73 -4.14 -4.45
C GLY A 63 -15.51 -2.96 -3.87
N SER A 64 -14.84 -1.96 -3.30
CA SER A 64 -15.54 -0.79 -2.72
C SER A 64 -16.42 -0.05 -3.73
N PRO A 65 -15.97 0.26 -4.97
CA PRO A 65 -16.84 0.86 -5.97
C PRO A 65 -18.01 -0.03 -6.38
N ALA A 66 -17.82 -1.35 -6.47
CA ALA A 66 -18.90 -2.29 -6.77
C ALA A 66 -19.97 -2.28 -5.67
N LEU A 67 -19.56 -2.30 -4.40
CA LEU A 67 -20.50 -2.18 -3.26
C LEU A 67 -21.20 -0.82 -3.24
N SER A 68 -20.48 0.26 -3.54
CA SER A 68 -21.08 1.60 -3.63
C SER A 68 -22.03 1.73 -4.83
N TYR A 69 -21.79 0.99 -5.91
CA TYR A 69 -22.71 0.93 -7.05
C TYR A 69 -24.04 0.25 -6.65
N GLU A 70 -23.99 -0.82 -5.86
CA GLU A 70 -25.19 -1.54 -5.40
C GLU A 70 -25.92 -0.86 -4.23
N TRP A 71 -25.18 -0.39 -3.22
CA TRP A 71 -25.73 0.07 -1.94
C TRP A 71 -25.55 1.57 -1.68
N GLY A 72 -25.02 2.31 -2.66
CA GLY A 72 -24.85 3.76 -2.59
C GLY A 72 -23.90 4.19 -1.46
N LEU A 73 -24.19 5.35 -0.86
CA LEU A 73 -23.33 5.94 0.19
C LEU A 73 -23.22 5.08 1.44
N ALA A 74 -24.13 4.13 1.68
CA ALA A 74 -24.05 3.23 2.83
C ALA A 74 -22.79 2.34 2.78
N ALA A 75 -22.33 1.96 1.58
CA ALA A 75 -21.11 1.16 1.42
C ALA A 75 -19.84 1.88 1.92
N ASN A 76 -19.85 3.22 1.95
CA ASN A 76 -18.70 3.99 2.41
C ASN A 76 -18.41 3.83 3.91
N TRP A 77 -19.36 3.34 4.71
CA TRP A 77 -19.07 2.99 6.12
C TRP A 77 -17.92 1.99 6.22
N GLY A 78 -17.81 1.05 5.28
CA GLY A 78 -16.68 0.13 5.19
C GLY A 78 -15.36 0.86 4.98
N ASN A 79 -15.33 1.87 4.11
CA ASN A 79 -14.12 2.65 3.83
C ASN A 79 -13.66 3.51 5.02
N PHE A 80 -14.57 3.96 5.89
CA PHE A 80 -14.21 4.68 7.11
C PHE A 80 -13.75 3.75 8.23
N LEU A 81 -14.45 2.63 8.42
CA LEU A 81 -14.19 1.71 9.53
C LEU A 81 -12.96 0.83 9.27
N TYR A 82 -12.69 0.46 8.01
CA TYR A 82 -11.61 -0.45 7.66
C TYR A 82 -10.22 0.06 8.08
N PRO A 83 -9.79 1.29 7.75
CA PRO A 83 -8.50 1.81 8.21
C PRO A 83 -8.40 1.81 9.74
N ILE A 84 -9.45 2.26 10.43
CA ILE A 84 -9.49 2.30 11.91
C ILE A 84 -9.27 0.89 12.48
N GLY A 85 -9.99 -0.10 11.96
CA GLY A 85 -9.85 -1.50 12.36
C GLY A 85 -8.44 -2.06 12.12
N VAL A 86 -7.83 -1.75 10.98
CA VAL A 86 -6.46 -2.16 10.66
C VAL A 86 -5.45 -1.54 11.63
N TYR A 87 -5.53 -0.23 11.88
CA TYR A 87 -4.61 0.44 12.80
C TYR A 87 -4.76 -0.07 14.23
N VAL A 88 -5.99 -0.22 14.72
CA VAL A 88 -6.27 -0.77 16.06
C VAL A 88 -5.77 -2.21 16.16
N GLY A 89 -6.05 -3.06 15.16
CA GLY A 89 -5.58 -4.45 15.14
C GLY A 89 -4.06 -4.56 15.16
N ILE A 90 -3.35 -3.65 14.47
CA ILE A 90 -1.89 -3.61 14.47
C ILE A 90 -1.34 -3.12 15.82
N LEU A 91 -1.96 -2.12 16.45
CA LEU A 91 -1.59 -1.71 17.81
C LEU A 91 -1.76 -2.85 18.83
N ILE A 92 -2.84 -3.61 18.73
CA ILE A 92 -3.08 -4.80 19.55
C ILE A 92 -1.99 -5.86 19.27
N SER A 93 -1.72 -6.15 18.00
CA SER A 93 -0.72 -7.15 17.60
C SER A 93 0.68 -6.78 18.09
N MET A 94 1.07 -5.50 17.95
CA MET A 94 2.34 -4.98 18.47
C MET A 94 2.43 -5.16 19.99
N ARG A 95 1.34 -4.90 20.72
CA ARG A 95 1.31 -5.09 22.17
C ARG A 95 1.46 -6.56 22.57
N LEU A 96 0.88 -7.49 21.82
CA LEU A 96 0.97 -8.94 22.08
C LEU A 96 2.34 -9.53 21.73
N ILE A 97 3.03 -9.00 20.73
CA ILE A 97 4.36 -9.49 20.31
C ILE A 97 5.46 -8.90 21.21
N ALA A 98 5.24 -7.71 21.79
CA ALA A 98 6.19 -7.04 22.67
C ALA A 98 6.22 -7.59 24.11
N THR A 99 5.35 -8.54 24.46
CA THR A 99 5.34 -9.27 25.74
C THR A 99 6.06 -10.60 25.61
#